data_AF-A0A7Y4QUD6-F1
#
_entry.id   AF-A0A7Y4QUD6-F1
#
_cell.length_a   1.000
_cell.length_b   1.000
_cell.length_c   1.000
_cell.angle_alpha   90.00
_cell.angle_beta   90.00
_cell.angle_gamma   90.00
#
_symmetry.space_group_name_H-M   'P 1'
#
loop_
_entity.id
_entity.type
_entity.pdbx_description
1 polymer ?
#
loop_
_entity_poly.entity_id
_entity_poly.type
_entity_poly.pdbx_seq_one_letter_code
_entity_poly.pdbx_strand_id
1 'polypeptide(L)' 'IGYSFFSGQSVFKEYDTEKDYLLYNYVSGSIILDEGMFAVFFPDDIHQPGLMIDEPMKVKKAVVKVRL' A
#
# COMPACT_ATOMS: atom_id res chain seq x y z
N ILE A 1 2.69 -4.11 6.32
CA ILE A 1 2.10 -3.15 5.35
C ILE A 1 0.96 -2.41 6.04
N GLY A 2 0.93 -1.08 5.97
CA GLY A 2 -0.22 -0.29 6.45
C GLY A 2 -1.34 -0.30 5.42
N TYR A 3 -2.59 -0.25 5.83
CA TYR A 3 -3.74 -0.25 4.92
C TYR A 3 -4.89 0.61 5.45
N SER A 4 -5.75 1.05 4.54
CA SER A 4 -7.06 1.63 4.82
C SER A 4 -7.96 1.44 3.61
N PHE A 5 -9.26 1.26 3.85
CA PHE A 5 -10.26 1.37 2.79
C PHE A 5 -10.58 2.84 2.55
N PHE A 6 -10.74 3.22 1.29
CA PHE A 6 -11.19 4.56 0.97
C PHE A 6 -12.61 4.80 1.51
N SER A 7 -12.75 5.87 2.28
CA SER A 7 -14.02 6.30 2.89
C SER A 7 -14.13 7.82 2.93
N GLY A 8 -13.47 8.51 1.98
CA GLY A 8 -13.45 9.98 1.90
C GLY A 8 -12.22 10.65 2.49
N GLN A 9 -11.10 9.94 2.62
CA GLN A 9 -9.82 10.55 3.05
C GLN A 9 -9.40 11.65 2.07
N SER A 10 -8.85 12.74 2.59
CA SER A 10 -8.29 13.82 1.78
C SER A 10 -7.07 13.36 0.98
N VAL A 11 -7.06 13.70 -0.30
CA VAL A 11 -5.94 13.43 -1.20
C VAL A 11 -4.75 14.32 -0.82
N PHE A 12 -3.58 13.71 -0.62
CA PHE A 12 -2.32 14.40 -0.35
C PHE A 12 -1.57 14.75 -1.66
N LYS A 13 -1.60 13.82 -2.63
CA LYS A 13 -1.15 14.06 -4.00
C LYS A 13 -2.22 13.56 -4.95
N GLU A 14 -2.65 14.43 -5.86
CA GLU A 14 -3.58 14.11 -6.94
C GLU A 14 -3.06 12.96 -7.83
N TYR A 15 -4.02 12.34 -8.53
CA TYR A 15 -3.75 11.19 -9.39
C TYR A 15 -2.77 11.51 -10.53
N ASP A 16 -1.80 10.62 -10.68
CA ASP A 16 -0.74 10.67 -11.68
C ASP A 16 -1.02 9.61 -12.74
N THR A 17 -1.49 10.05 -13.91
CA THR A 17 -1.90 9.14 -15.00
C THR A 17 -0.74 8.37 -15.62
N GLU A 18 0.47 8.92 -15.59
CA GLU A 18 1.67 8.27 -16.13
C GLU A 18 2.13 7.13 -15.20
N LYS A 19 2.01 7.34 -13.88
CA LYS A 19 2.53 6.43 -12.87
C LYS A 19 1.46 5.58 -12.17
N ASP A 20 0.19 5.77 -12.50
CA ASP A 20 -0.96 4.98 -12.02
C ASP A 20 -1.07 4.96 -10.48
N TYR A 21 -1.06 6.14 -9.86
CA TYR A 21 -1.24 6.27 -8.41
C TYR A 21 -1.70 7.67 -7.97
N LEU A 22 -2.29 7.73 -6.77
CA LEU A 22 -2.44 8.94 -5.96
C LEU A 22 -1.91 8.68 -4.55
N LEU A 23 -1.69 9.73 -3.75
CA LEU A 23 -1.21 9.60 -2.37
C LEU A 23 -2.20 10.14 -1.36
N TYR A 24 -2.25 9.45 -0.22
CA TYR A 24 -2.95 9.86 0.99
C TYR A 24 -1.93 9.94 2.15
N ASN A 25 -2.26 10.70 3.19
CA ASN A 25 -1.43 10.84 4.40
C ASN A 25 -1.97 10.03 5.60
N TYR A 26 -2.79 9.01 5.33
CA TYR A 26 -3.49 8.25 6.36
C TYR A 26 -3.58 6.75 6.03
N VAL A 27 -3.35 5.91 7.04
CA VAL A 27 -3.68 4.48 7.07
C VAL A 27 -4.34 4.14 8.42
N SER A 28 -5.27 3.19 8.45
CA SER A 28 -6.07 2.86 9.64
C SER A 28 -5.61 1.60 10.37
N GLY A 29 -4.85 0.73 9.70
CA GLY A 29 -4.32 -0.49 10.30
C GLY A 29 -3.05 -0.98 9.62
N SER A 30 -2.50 -2.09 10.12
CA SER A 30 -1.37 -2.77 9.51
C SER A 30 -1.53 -4.29 9.53
N ILE A 31 -0.91 -4.94 8.56
CA ILE A 31 -0.78 -6.39 8.45
C ILE A 31 0.71 -6.77 8.37
N ILE A 32 1.11 -7.83 9.07
CA ILE A 32 2.41 -8.46 8.91
C ILE A 32 2.28 -9.49 7.79
N LEU A 33 3.26 -9.52 6.88
CA LEU A 33 3.33 -10.49 5.80
C LEU A 33 4.64 -11.24 5.92
N ASP A 34 4.54 -12.54 6.20
CA ASP A 34 5.68 -13.46 6.23
C ASP A 34 5.99 -14.01 4.83
N GLU A 35 7.11 -14.71 4.70
CA GLU A 35 7.48 -15.38 3.46
C GLU A 35 6.37 -16.33 2.99
N GLY A 36 6.03 -16.28 1.69
CA GLY A 36 4.95 -17.06 1.10
C GLY A 36 3.56 -16.42 1.20
N MET A 37 3.39 -15.37 2.01
CA MET A 37 2.15 -14.60 2.05
C MET A 37 2.10 -13.56 0.94
N PHE A 38 0.88 -13.22 0.50
CA PHE A 38 0.63 -12.12 -0.41
C PHE A 38 -0.60 -11.33 0.03
N ALA A 39 -0.66 -10.07 -0.38
CA ALA A 39 -1.83 -9.21 -0.25
C ALA A 39 -2.23 -8.69 -1.63
N VAL A 40 -3.54 -8.57 -1.86
CA VAL A 40 -4.11 -7.96 -3.06
C VAL A 40 -4.71 -6.63 -2.66
N PHE A 41 -4.34 -5.57 -3.36
CA PHE A 41 -4.87 -4.23 -3.19
C PHE A 41 -5.60 -3.84 -4.47
N PHE A 42 -6.90 -3.56 -4.36
CA PHE A 42 -7.71 -3.00 -5.44
C PHE A 42 -7.39 -1.50 -5.62
N PRO A 43 -7.82 -0.86 -6.72
CA PRO A 43 -7.45 0.53 -7.01
C PRO A 43 -7.75 1.53 -5.88
N ASP A 44 -8.83 1.30 -5.13
CA ASP A 44 -9.28 2.19 -4.04
C ASP A 44 -8.68 1.80 -2.67
N ASP A 45 -7.91 0.71 -2.58
CA ASP A 45 -7.26 0.30 -1.34
C ASP A 45 -6.02 1.14 -1.09
N ILE A 46 -6.10 2.00 -0.08
CA ILE A 46 -4.95 2.79 0.38
C ILE A 46 -3.99 1.85 1.10
N HIS A 47 -2.74 1.80 0.68
CA HIS A 47 -1.74 0.93 1.28
C HIS A 47 -0.36 1.59 1.38
N GLN A 48 0.34 1.30 2.49
CA GLN A 48 1.65 1.82 2.83
C GLN A 48 2.64 0.65 3.02
N PRO A 49 3.36 0.23 1.96
CA PRO A 49 4.40 -0.76 2.07
C PRO A 49 5.66 -0.20 2.76
N GLY A 50 6.56 -1.07 3.21
CA GLY A 50 7.86 -0.66 3.77
C GLY A 50 7.83 -0.23 5.25
N LEU A 51 6.75 -0.56 5.97
CA LEU A 51 6.72 -0.44 7.43
C LEU A 51 7.68 -1.44 8.08
N MET A 52 8.52 -0.96 8.99
CA MET A 52 9.30 -1.81 9.89
C MET A 52 8.40 -2.40 10.98
N ILE A 53 8.77 -3.57 11.50
CA ILE A 53 8.11 -4.18 12.65
C ILE A 53 8.84 -3.71 13.91
N ASP A 54 10.04 -4.23 14.15
CA ASP A 54 10.89 -3.84 15.27
C ASP A 54 12.01 -2.89 14.83
N GLU A 55 12.76 -3.29 13.80
CA GLU A 55 13.88 -2.51 13.25
C GLU A 55 13.90 -2.52 11.71
N PRO A 56 14.52 -1.52 11.05
CA PRO A 56 14.66 -1.51 9.60
C PRO A 56 15.52 -2.67 9.11
N MET A 57 15.01 -3.44 8.15
CA MET A 57 15.73 -4.56 7.57
C MET A 57 15.57 -4.65 6.05
N LYS A 58 16.47 -5.38 5.39
CA LYS A 58 16.34 -5.68 3.96
C LYS A 58 15.35 -6.82 3.78
N VAL A 59 14.34 -6.60 2.93
CA VAL A 59 13.37 -7.60 2.50
C VAL A 59 13.37 -7.69 0.98
N LYS A 60 13.13 -8.88 0.43
CA LYS A 60 12.90 -9.08 -1.00
C LYS A 60 11.45 -9.43 -1.23
N LYS A 61 10.80 -8.74 -2.18
CA LYS A 61 9.39 -8.96 -2.54
C LYS A 61 9.16 -8.72 -4.03
N ALA A 62 8.04 -9.19 -4.54
CA ALA A 62 7.52 -8.85 -5.86
C ALA A 62 6.23 -8.03 -5.72
N VAL A 63 6.00 -7.10 -6.64
CA VAL A 63 4.71 -6.41 -6.82
C VAL A 63 4.25 -6.69 -8.24
N VAL A 64 3.10 -7.34 -8.38
CA VAL A 64 2.51 -7.67 -9.68
C VAL A 64 1.38 -6.69 -9.95
N LYS A 65 1.41 -6.04 -11.11
CA LYS A 65 0.36 -5.13 -11.57
C LYS A 65 -0.54 -5.88 -12.56
N VAL A 66 -1.84 -5.90 -12.28
CA VAL A 66 -2.86 -6.56 -13.10
C VAL A 66 -3.83 -5.49 -13.58
N ARG A 67 -4.05 -5.42 -14.89
CA ARG A 67 -5.05 -4.50 -15.47
C ARG A 67 -6.45 -5.06 -15.18
N LEU A 68 -7.35 -4.20 -14.70
CA LEU A 68 -8.78 -4.51 -14.54
C LEU A 68 -9.50 -4.62 -15.88
#